data_AF-A0A930U8G4-F1
#
_entry.id   AF-A0A930U8G4-F1
#
_cell.length_a   1.000
_cell.length_b   1.000
_cell.length_c   1.000
_cell.angle_alpha   90.00
_cell.angle_beta   90.00
_cell.angle_gamma   90.00
#
_symmetry.space_group_name_H-M   'P 1'
#
loop_
_entity.id
_entity.type
_entity.pdbx_description
1 polymer ?
#
loop_
_entity_poly.entity_id
_entity_poly.type
_entity_poly.pdbx_seq_one_letter_code
_entity_poly.pdbx_strand_id
1 'polypeptide(L)'
;MGDGNYRVRRHKLVRDKMPEPQPPRRLRHYEGKAYQEALLAKLEEETEELIQAASGQRLDKMMQVLEEAADVLEVVYTLAQLYGITPAAIEETRQQKRAARGGFTTGRGIEID
;
A
#
# COMPACT_ATOMS: atom_id res chain seq x y z
N MET A 1 -7.68 34.35 16.15
CA MET A 1 -8.38 33.28 16.89
C MET A 1 -8.48 32.07 15.98
N GLY A 2 -7.73 31.01 16.31
CA GLY A 2 -7.95 29.62 15.90
C GLY A 2 -7.93 29.27 14.41
N ASP A 3 -6.74 29.08 13.84
CA ASP A 3 -6.55 28.22 12.66
C ASP A 3 -6.88 26.78 13.08
N GLY A 4 -8.16 26.43 12.95
CA GLY A 4 -8.68 25.09 13.16
C GLY A 4 -8.16 24.16 12.08
N ASN A 5 -6.95 23.64 12.30
CA ASN A 5 -6.33 22.58 11.53
C ASN A 5 -7.26 21.35 11.60
N TYR A 6 -8.24 21.27 10.70
CA TYR A 6 -9.07 20.09 10.49
C TYR A 6 -8.12 18.99 10.00
N ARG A 7 -7.51 18.28 10.95
CA ARG A 7 -6.90 16.98 10.67
C ARG A 7 -8.01 16.14 10.06
N VAL A 8 -7.99 16.02 8.74
CA VAL A 8 -8.82 15.06 8.01
C VAL A 8 -8.64 13.74 8.76
N ARG A 9 -9.71 13.25 9.39
CA ARG A 9 -9.67 11.96 10.06
C ARG A 9 -9.43 10.94 8.95
N ARG A 10 -8.17 10.60 8.68
CA ARG A 10 -7.79 9.50 7.79
C ARG A 10 -8.34 8.24 8.44
N HIS A 11 -9.46 7.80 7.90
CA HIS A 11 -10.08 6.52 8.19
C HIS A 11 -9.16 5.45 7.61
N LYS A 12 -8.32 4.85 8.46
CA LYS A 12 -7.38 3.82 8.05
C LYS A 12 -8.07 2.47 7.99
N LEU A 13 -7.91 1.76 6.88
CA LEU A 13 -8.15 0.32 6.84
C LEU A 13 -7.05 -0.36 7.67
N VAL A 14 -7.40 -1.37 8.46
CA VAL A 14 -6.46 -2.08 9.35
C VAL A 14 -6.59 -3.59 9.10
N ARG A 15 -5.55 -4.35 9.45
CA ARG A 15 -5.59 -5.81 9.41
C ARG A 15 -6.61 -6.37 10.41
N ASP A 16 -7.24 -7.47 10.05
CA ASP A 16 -8.31 -8.12 10.84
C ASP A 16 -7.91 -8.50 12.27
N LYS A 17 -6.62 -8.74 12.49
CA LYS A 17 -6.06 -9.14 13.79
C LYS A 17 -5.41 -7.98 14.56
N MET A 18 -5.70 -6.73 14.21
CA MET A 18 -5.24 -5.57 14.98
C MET A 18 -5.83 -5.61 16.40
N PRO A 19 -5.06 -5.23 17.46
CA PRO A 19 -5.63 -4.96 18.77
C PRO A 19 -6.80 -3.95 18.72
N GLU A 20 -7.78 -4.13 19.62
CA GLU A 20 -8.90 -3.21 19.75
C GLU A 20 -8.42 -1.76 19.95
N PRO A 21 -8.98 -0.79 19.20
CA PRO A 21 -8.58 0.60 19.34
C PRO A 21 -8.99 1.15 20.71
N GLN A 22 -8.12 1.95 21.32
CA GLN A 22 -8.45 2.63 22.56
C GLN A 22 -9.37 3.84 22.31
N PRO A 23 -10.31 4.16 23.23
CA PRO A 23 -11.13 5.36 23.13
C PRO A 23 -10.29 6.63 22.95
N PRO A 24 -10.73 7.60 22.11
CA PRO A 24 -12.04 7.69 21.48
C PRO A 24 -12.14 7.00 20.10
N ARG A 25 -11.13 6.24 19.66
CA ARG A 25 -11.16 5.53 18.39
C ARG A 25 -12.13 4.35 18.46
N ARG A 26 -12.80 4.05 17.34
CA ARG A 26 -13.75 2.94 17.21
C ARG A 26 -13.52 2.24 15.88
N LEU A 27 -13.70 0.93 15.84
CA LEU A 27 -13.70 0.17 14.60
C LEU A 27 -14.92 0.55 13.75
N ARG A 28 -14.70 0.60 12.44
CA ARG A 28 -15.75 0.77 11.44
C ARG A 28 -15.55 -0.29 10.36
N HIS A 29 -16.62 -0.95 9.98
CA HIS A 29 -16.64 -1.86 8.84
C HIS A 29 -16.98 -1.07 7.58
N TYR A 30 -16.21 -1.30 6.51
CA TYR A 30 -16.46 -0.75 5.19
C TYR A 30 -17.03 -1.86 4.32
N GLU A 31 -17.99 -1.52 3.46
CA GLU A 31 -18.63 -2.48 2.55
C GLU A 31 -18.77 -1.87 1.16
N GLY A 32 -18.89 -2.73 0.15
CA GLY A 32 -19.08 -2.35 -1.25
C GLY A 32 -18.09 -1.28 -1.70
N LYS A 33 -18.62 -0.17 -2.25
CA LYS A 33 -17.81 0.94 -2.75
C LYS A 33 -16.92 1.57 -1.67
N ALA A 34 -17.42 1.69 -0.44
CA ALA A 34 -16.65 2.29 0.65
C ALA A 34 -15.46 1.41 1.06
N TYR A 35 -15.58 0.09 0.93
CA TYR A 35 -14.45 -0.83 1.15
C TYR A 35 -13.39 -0.69 0.07
N GLN A 36 -13.82 -0.61 -1.20
CA GLN A 36 -12.92 -0.36 -2.32
C GLN A 36 -12.18 0.98 -2.18
N GLU A 37 -12.88 2.06 -1.81
CA GLU A 37 -12.26 3.37 -1.55
C GLU A 37 -11.25 3.29 -0.38
N ALA A 38 -11.57 2.54 0.68
CA ALA A 38 -10.66 2.33 1.80
C ALA A 38 -9.40 1.53 1.42
N LEU A 39 -9.52 0.53 0.54
CA LEU A 39 -8.36 -0.23 0.01
C LEU A 39 -7.47 0.64 -0.86
N LEU A 40 -8.03 1.50 -1.72
CA LEU A 40 -7.25 2.43 -2.54
C LEU A 40 -6.48 3.43 -1.67
N ALA A 41 -7.14 4.01 -0.65
CA ALA A 41 -6.47 4.88 0.31
C ALA A 41 -5.38 4.13 1.11
N LYS A 42 -5.59 2.85 1.43
CA LYS A 42 -4.58 2.02 2.09
C LYS A 42 -3.40 1.75 1.16
N LEU A 43 -3.61 1.51 -0.13
CA LEU A 43 -2.53 1.32 -1.10
C LEU A 43 -1.63 2.56 -1.21
N GLU A 44 -2.23 3.75 -1.23
CA GLU A 44 -1.50 5.02 -1.19
C GLU A 44 -0.66 5.13 0.08
N GLU A 45 -1.24 4.85 1.25
CA GLU A 45 -0.56 4.86 2.55
C GLU A 45 0.66 3.92 2.57
N GLU A 46 0.47 2.64 2.23
CA GLU A 46 1.56 1.65 2.26
C GLU A 46 2.67 1.97 1.25
N THR A 47 2.31 2.54 0.10
CA THR A 47 3.29 2.97 -0.91
C THR A 47 4.09 4.18 -0.40
N GLU A 48 3.44 5.14 0.25
CA GLU A 48 4.11 6.27 0.92
C GLU A 48 5.07 5.78 2.01
N GLU A 49 4.66 4.81 2.83
CA GLU A 49 5.46 4.20 3.89
C GLU A 49 6.67 3.45 3.32
N LEU A 50 6.49 2.66 2.25
CA LEU A 50 7.59 2.00 1.53
C LEU A 50 8.60 3.01 0.94
N ILE A 51 8.13 4.10 0.35
CA ILE A 51 9.01 5.17 -0.19
C ILE A 51 9.82 5.81 0.94
N GLN A 52 9.19 6.10 2.08
CA GLN A 52 9.87 6.66 3.24
C GLN A 52 10.91 5.69 3.81
N ALA A 53 10.55 4.41 3.96
CA ALA A 53 11.48 3.37 4.39
C ALA A 53 12.68 3.29 3.43
N ALA A 54 12.44 3.31 2.12
CA ALA A 54 13.49 3.22 1.10
C ALA A 54 14.35 4.49 0.95
N SER A 55 13.89 5.66 1.38
CA SER A 55 14.62 6.93 1.27
C SER A 55 15.33 7.36 2.56
N GLY A 56 14.93 6.82 3.73
CA GLY A 56 15.52 7.17 5.02
C GLY A 56 16.98 6.71 5.23
N GLN A 57 17.61 7.23 6.28
CA GLN A 57 18.98 6.90 6.73
C GLN A 57 19.00 6.04 8.02
N ARG A 58 17.89 5.36 8.33
CA ARG A 58 17.78 4.60 9.57
C ARG A 58 18.61 3.30 9.52
N LEU A 59 19.12 2.86 10.66
CA LEU A 59 19.89 1.62 10.79
C LEU A 59 19.04 0.36 10.50
N ASP A 60 17.73 0.42 10.78
CA ASP A 60 16.74 -0.66 10.59
C ASP A 60 16.08 -0.66 9.20
N LYS A 61 16.58 0.16 8.27
CA LYS A 61 15.98 0.42 6.96
C LYS A 61 15.60 -0.83 6.16
N MET A 62 16.46 -1.85 6.13
CA MET A 62 16.18 -3.07 5.35
C MET A 62 14.95 -3.83 5.85
N MET A 63 14.76 -3.87 7.18
CA MET A 63 13.61 -4.53 7.80
C MET A 63 12.33 -3.76 7.51
N GLN A 64 12.38 -2.43 7.64
CA GLN A 64 11.25 -1.56 7.32
C GLN A 64 10.85 -1.68 5.85
N VAL A 65 11.81 -1.64 4.91
CA VAL A 65 11.51 -1.84 3.48
C VAL A 65 10.85 -3.20 3.21
N LEU A 66 11.26 -4.26 3.91
CA LEU A 66 10.64 -5.58 3.78
C LEU A 66 9.19 -5.58 4.31
N GLU A 67 8.95 -4.99 5.48
CA GLU A 67 7.62 -4.90 6.10
C GLU A 67 6.66 -4.10 5.21
N GLU A 68 7.03 -2.88 4.83
CA GLU A 68 6.17 -2.03 4.00
C GLU A 68 5.94 -2.61 2.59
N ALA A 69 6.93 -3.30 2.01
CA ALA A 69 6.74 -4.00 0.74
C ALA A 69 5.76 -5.17 0.85
N ALA A 70 5.74 -5.86 1.99
CA ALA A 70 4.77 -6.92 2.25
C ALA A 70 3.36 -6.36 2.47
N ASP A 71 3.22 -5.21 3.13
CA ASP A 71 1.94 -4.54 3.30
C ASP A 71 1.39 -4.00 1.96
N VAL A 72 2.24 -3.42 1.09
CA VAL A 72 1.85 -3.07 -0.29
C VAL A 72 1.33 -4.29 -1.05
N LEU A 73 2.03 -5.43 -0.97
CA LEU A 73 1.59 -6.66 -1.64
C LEU A 73 0.26 -7.18 -1.11
N GLU A 74 0.03 -7.13 0.20
CA GLU A 74 -1.23 -7.52 0.82
C GLU A 74 -2.40 -6.71 0.25
N VAL A 75 -2.24 -5.39 0.17
CA VAL A 75 -3.28 -4.51 -0.37
C VAL A 75 -3.49 -4.74 -1.87
N VAL A 76 -2.43 -4.92 -2.64
CA VAL A 76 -2.51 -5.25 -4.09
C VAL A 76 -3.28 -6.54 -4.30
N TYR A 77 -2.98 -7.61 -3.54
CA TYR A 77 -3.69 -8.87 -3.66
C TYR A 77 -5.15 -8.77 -3.23
N THR A 78 -5.44 -8.04 -2.16
CA THR A 78 -6.81 -7.84 -1.69
C THR A 78 -7.63 -7.04 -2.70
N LEU A 79 -7.05 -5.98 -3.28
CA LEU A 79 -7.69 -5.18 -4.32
C LEU A 79 -7.93 -6.01 -5.59
N ALA A 80 -6.95 -6.81 -6.01
CA ALA A 80 -7.06 -7.67 -7.19
C ALA A 80 -8.17 -8.74 -7.04
N GLN A 81 -8.35 -9.28 -5.83
CA GLN A 81 -9.42 -10.23 -5.53
C GLN A 81 -10.82 -9.63 -5.73
N LEU A 82 -11.02 -8.31 -5.54
CA LEU A 82 -12.30 -7.65 -5.87
C LEU A 82 -12.67 -7.77 -7.35
N TYR A 83 -11.69 -8.03 -8.22
CA TYR A 83 -11.85 -8.24 -9.65
C TYR A 83 -11.71 -9.72 -10.07
N GLY A 84 -11.65 -10.65 -9.11
CA GLY A 84 -11.47 -12.08 -9.38
C GLY A 84 -10.06 -12.46 -9.83
N ILE A 85 -9.07 -11.60 -9.59
CA ILE A 85 -7.67 -11.84 -9.98
C ILE A 85 -6.91 -12.49 -8.82
N THR A 86 -6.16 -13.55 -9.12
CA THR A 86 -5.38 -14.29 -8.12
C THR A 86 -3.94 -13.77 -8.02
N PRO A 87 -3.26 -13.96 -6.87
CA PRO A 87 -1.83 -13.68 -6.75
C PRO A 87 -0.98 -14.40 -7.79
N ALA A 88 -1.33 -15.65 -8.13
CA ALA A 88 -0.64 -16.43 -9.15
C ALA A 88 -0.73 -15.79 -10.55
N ALA A 89 -1.91 -15.27 -10.93
CA ALA A 89 -2.09 -14.58 -12.21
C ALA A 89 -1.28 -13.27 -12.28
N ILE A 90 -1.15 -12.54 -11.17
CA ILE A 90 -0.29 -11.35 -11.07
C ILE A 90 1.17 -11.74 -11.29
N GLU A 91 1.64 -12.78 -10.60
CA GLU A 91 3.03 -13.22 -10.68
C GLU A 91 3.38 -13.76 -12.07
N GLU A 92 2.50 -14.54 -12.69
CA GLU A 92 2.65 -14.98 -14.08
C GLU A 92 2.76 -13.79 -15.03
N THR A 93 1.84 -12.82 -14.91
CA THR A 93 1.87 -11.59 -15.73
C THR A 93 3.16 -10.79 -15.52
N ARG A 94 3.65 -10.70 -14.28
CA ARG A 94 4.92 -10.01 -13.94
C ARG A 94 6.12 -10.71 -14.61
N GLN A 95 6.16 -12.04 -14.56
CA GLN A 95 7.23 -12.83 -15.18
C GLN A 95 7.20 -12.71 -16.71
N GLN A 96 6.02 -12.78 -17.34
CA GLN A 96 5.86 -12.57 -18.78
C GLN A 96 6.36 -11.18 -19.20
N LYS A 97 5.99 -10.12 -18.47
CA LYS A 97 6.51 -8.76 -18.71
C LYS A 97 8.03 -8.69 -18.56
N ARG A 98 8.59 -9.34 -17.54
CA ARG A 98 10.05 -9.39 -17.32
C ARG A 98 10.78 -10.10 -18.45
N ALA A 99 10.24 -11.20 -18.95
CA ALA A 99 10.81 -11.93 -20.08
C ALA A 99 10.73 -11.12 -21.38
N ALA A 100 9.60 -10.46 -21.65
CA ALA A 100 9.37 -9.72 -22.87
C ALA A 100 10.08 -8.35 -22.91
N ARG A 101 10.20 -7.66 -21.77
CA ARG A 101 10.63 -6.24 -21.70
C ARG A 101 11.84 -6.02 -20.79
N GLY A 102 12.32 -7.06 -20.11
CA GLY A 102 13.32 -6.93 -19.05
C GLY A 102 12.72 -6.44 -17.73
N GLY A 103 13.58 -6.28 -16.72
CA GLY A 103 13.24 -5.62 -15.47
C GLY A 103 13.91 -4.26 -15.33
N PHE A 104 13.71 -3.62 -14.19
CA PHE A 104 14.34 -2.33 -13.85
C PHE A 104 15.81 -2.47 -13.40
N THR A 105 16.53 -3.50 -13.85
CA THR A 105 17.88 -3.84 -13.36
C THR A 105 19.01 -3.00 -13.96
N THR A 106 18.75 -2.28 -15.05
CA THR A 106 19.76 -1.47 -15.75
C THR A 106 19.63 0.04 -15.51
N GLY A 107 18.61 0.49 -14.75
CA GLY A 107 18.42 1.91 -14.41
C GLY A 107 18.20 2.86 -15.59
N ARG A 108 17.66 2.38 -16.71
CA ARG A 108 17.39 3.23 -17.90
C ARG A 108 16.11 4.05 -17.69
N GLY A 109 16.17 5.35 -17.99
CA GLY A 109 15.03 6.29 -17.95
C GLY A 109 14.94 7.11 -19.23
N ILE A 110 13.79 7.77 -19.42
CA ILE A 110 13.56 8.73 -20.51
C ILE A 110 13.18 10.05 -19.83
N GLU A 111 13.85 11.14 -20.20
CA GLU A 111 13.44 12.50 -19.80
C GLU A 111 12.28 12.94 -20.69
N ILE A 112 11.21 13.41 -20.05
CA ILE A 112 10.03 13.95 -20.74
C ILE A 112 9.92 15.40 -20.29
N ASP A 113 10.10 16.33 -21.24
CA ASP A 113 9.94 17.79 -21.06
C ASP A 113 8.47 18.19 -20.79
#